data_AF-A0A9W6JP38-F1
#
_entry.id   AF-A0A9W6JP38-F1
#
_cell.length_a   1.000
_cell.length_b   1.000
_cell.length_c   1.000
_cell.angle_alpha   90.00
_cell.angle_beta   90.00
_cell.angle_gamma   90.00
#
_symmetry.space_group_name_H-M   'P 1'
#
loop_
_entity.id
_entity.type
_entity.pdbx_description
1 polymer ?
#
loop_
_entity_poly.entity_id
_entity_poly.type
_entity_poly.pdbx_seq_one_letter_code
_entity_poly.pdbx_strand_id
1 'polypeptide(L)'
;MPDAPPSPALVPAASWGVPVESFTDHIVLRPPNRLKERATRSVGLRDKSDEEAILRAEQALELLSTEFDGWMKHEIDRLEIMRAAFAIGRDAEALDGLYRSAHDLRGQSATFGFPLAGEIADGLCLMLEQDGPPPPQSYVDRHVEAIRAIVREDVRGREHPVAAEIVERLAILRAGFLKPKD
;
A
#
# COMPACT_ATOMS: atom_id res chain seq x y z
N MET A 1 -7.49 -75.77 12.46
CA MET A 1 -6.86 -75.09 13.61
C MET A 1 -6.02 -73.97 13.06
N PRO A 2 -6.16 -72.70 13.51
CA PRO A 2 -5.25 -71.65 13.09
C PRO A 2 -3.87 -71.93 13.70
N ASP A 3 -2.85 -71.83 12.86
CA ASP A 3 -1.45 -72.08 13.17
C ASP A 3 -0.98 -71.10 14.26
N ALA A 4 -0.35 -71.63 15.31
CA ALA A 4 0.15 -70.80 16.40
C ALA A 4 1.37 -70.01 15.87
N PRO A 5 1.44 -68.68 16.07
CA PRO A 5 2.57 -67.92 15.57
C PRO A 5 3.86 -68.37 16.27
N PRO A 6 4.98 -68.54 15.54
CA PRO A 6 6.23 -68.97 16.12
C PRO A 6 6.75 -67.94 17.12
N SER A 7 7.30 -68.44 18.23
CA SER A 7 7.89 -67.61 19.29
C SER A 7 9.12 -66.85 18.77
N PRO A 8 9.29 -65.56 19.13
CA PRO A 8 10.41 -64.75 18.65
C PRO A 8 11.73 -65.23 19.26
N ALA A 9 12.73 -65.45 18.41
CA ALA A 9 14.11 -65.66 18.82
C ALA A 9 14.81 -64.31 19.01
N LEU A 10 15.39 -64.10 20.20
CA LEU A 10 16.24 -62.95 20.51
C LEU A 10 17.62 -63.13 19.85
N VAL A 11 17.93 -62.29 18.86
CA VAL A 11 19.24 -62.21 18.19
C VAL A 11 19.96 -60.93 18.68
N PRO A 12 21.30 -60.90 18.84
CA PRO A 12 21.98 -59.80 19.50
C PRO A 12 21.82 -58.48 18.75
N ALA A 13 21.54 -57.42 19.50
CA ALA A 13 21.32 -56.07 19.00
C ALA A 13 22.50 -55.58 18.17
N ALA A 14 22.25 -55.24 16.91
CA ALA A 14 23.17 -54.43 16.12
C ALA A 14 23.29 -53.03 16.75
N SER A 15 24.49 -52.46 16.67
CA SER A 15 25.03 -51.37 17.51
C SER A 15 24.42 -49.97 17.34
N TRP A 16 23.19 -49.85 16.83
CA TRP A 16 22.55 -48.56 16.53
C TRP A 16 21.62 -48.05 17.63
N GLY A 17 21.51 -48.72 18.78
CA GLY A 17 20.78 -48.23 19.96
C GLY A 17 19.27 -48.03 19.75
N VAL A 18 18.71 -48.61 18.69
CA VAL A 18 17.27 -48.58 18.38
C VAL A 18 16.69 -49.97 18.62
N PRO A 19 15.55 -50.11 19.33
CA PRO A 19 14.85 -51.39 19.46
C PRO A 19 14.43 -51.94 18.09
N VAL A 20 14.81 -53.19 17.82
CA VAL A 20 14.55 -53.90 16.56
C VAL A 20 13.66 -55.11 16.84
N GLU A 21 12.49 -55.16 16.20
CA GLU A 21 11.61 -56.34 16.15
C GLU A 21 11.78 -56.99 14.77
N SER A 22 12.22 -58.25 14.70
CA SER A 22 12.41 -58.96 13.42
C SER A 22 11.32 -60.01 13.22
N PHE A 23 10.69 -59.99 12.05
CA PHE A 23 9.72 -60.96 11.57
C PHE A 23 10.29 -61.72 10.36
N THR A 24 9.63 -62.80 9.94
CA THR A 24 10.13 -63.73 8.91
C THR A 24 10.40 -63.06 7.55
N ASP A 25 9.66 -62.00 7.24
CA ASP A 25 9.70 -61.27 5.97
C ASP A 25 10.14 -59.80 6.10
N HIS A 26 10.20 -59.26 7.32
CA HIS A 26 10.53 -57.84 7.53
C HIS A 26 11.13 -57.53 8.90
N ILE A 27 11.73 -56.34 9.03
CA ILE A 27 12.27 -55.81 10.28
C ILE A 27 11.55 -54.51 10.62
N VAL A 28 11.04 -54.41 11.85
CA VAL A 28 10.41 -53.22 12.42
C VAL A 28 11.40 -52.51 13.34
N LEU A 29 11.76 -51.29 12.96
CA LEU A 29 12.53 -50.38 13.79
C LEU A 29 11.56 -49.47 14.55
N ARG A 30 11.64 -49.43 15.88
CA ARG A 30 10.88 -48.46 16.70
C ARG A 30 11.82 -47.43 17.34
N PRO A 31 12.26 -46.39 16.59
CA PRO A 31 12.99 -45.27 17.18
C PRO A 31 12.21 -44.66 18.35
N PRO A 32 12.89 -44.24 19.44
CA PRO A 32 12.22 -43.61 20.57
C PRO A 32 11.53 -42.32 20.12
N ASN A 33 10.24 -42.18 20.45
CA ASN A 33 9.44 -41.01 20.09
C ASN A 33 9.84 -39.80 20.93
N ARG A 34 10.78 -38.99 20.40
CA ARG A 34 11.24 -37.72 21.01
C ARG A 34 10.43 -36.50 20.54
N LEU A 35 9.26 -36.70 19.90
CA LEU A 35 8.44 -35.58 19.43
C LEU A 35 8.00 -34.68 20.59
N LYS A 36 7.66 -35.27 21.75
CA LYS A 36 7.29 -34.49 22.94
C LYS A 36 8.42 -33.58 23.42
N GLU A 37 9.66 -34.08 23.50
CA GLU A 37 10.84 -33.29 23.90
C GLU A 37 11.16 -32.15 22.93
N ARG A 38 10.91 -32.36 21.63
CA ARG A 38 11.09 -31.31 20.61
C ARG A 38 9.94 -30.32 20.58
N ALA A 39 8.72 -30.76 20.85
CA ALA A 39 7.52 -29.92 20.88
C ALA A 39 7.41 -29.08 22.17
N THR A 40 7.92 -29.56 23.30
CA THR A 40 8.04 -28.80 24.56
C THR A 40 9.20 -27.80 24.56
N ARG A 41 9.98 -27.72 23.48
CA ARG A 41 10.75 -26.51 23.17
C ARG A 41 9.81 -25.41 22.65
N SER A 42 8.65 -25.32 23.29
CA SER A 42 7.62 -24.32 23.05
C SER A 42 8.24 -22.98 23.38
N VAL A 43 8.32 -22.15 22.34
CA VAL A 43 8.37 -20.70 22.38
C VAL A 43 7.89 -20.19 23.73
N GLY A 44 8.81 -19.58 24.49
CA GLY A 44 8.50 -19.00 25.78
C GLY A 44 7.34 -18.03 25.66
N LEU A 45 6.43 -18.07 26.64
CA LEU A 45 5.30 -17.14 26.79
C LEU A 45 5.77 -15.70 26.56
N ARG A 46 5.23 -15.01 25.53
CA ARG A 46 5.38 -13.56 25.25
C ARG A 46 6.81 -13.07 25.49
N ASP A 47 7.68 -13.45 24.58
CA ASP A 47 9.08 -13.05 24.61
C ASP A 47 9.18 -11.54 24.27
N LYS A 48 10.04 -10.80 24.98
CA LYS A 48 10.28 -9.36 24.71
C LYS A 48 10.71 -9.10 23.26
N SER A 49 11.17 -10.15 22.56
CA SER A 49 11.49 -10.14 21.14
C SER A 49 10.28 -9.87 20.24
N ASP A 50 9.05 -10.21 20.65
CA ASP A 50 7.83 -9.89 19.89
C ASP A 50 7.51 -8.39 19.99
N GLU A 51 7.65 -7.79 21.18
CA GLU A 51 7.46 -6.35 21.38
C GLU A 51 8.54 -5.53 20.63
N GLU A 52 9.81 -5.97 20.67
CA GLU A 52 10.90 -5.35 19.91
C GLU A 52 10.72 -5.51 18.39
N ALA A 53 10.13 -6.61 17.93
CA ALA A 53 9.82 -6.83 16.52
C ALA A 53 8.65 -5.94 16.06
N ILE A 54 7.60 -5.80 16.87
CA ILE A 54 6.49 -4.88 16.62
C ILE A 54 7.00 -3.44 16.57
N LEU A 55 7.80 -3.02 17.56
CA LEU A 55 8.37 -1.68 17.60
C LEU A 55 9.24 -1.37 16.36
N ARG A 56 10.07 -2.32 15.93
CA ARG A 56 10.85 -2.16 14.67
C ARG A 56 9.95 -2.04 13.45
N ALA A 57 8.85 -2.77 13.41
CA ALA A 57 7.89 -2.68 12.30
C ALA A 57 7.17 -1.32 12.28
N GLU A 58 6.72 -0.84 13.44
CA GLU A 58 6.09 0.48 13.59
C GLU A 58 7.05 1.62 13.20
N GLN A 59 8.31 1.56 13.64
CA GLN A 59 9.34 2.54 13.25
C GLN A 59 9.62 2.54 11.74
N ALA A 60 9.64 1.36 11.11
CA ALA A 60 9.82 1.27 9.66
C ALA A 60 8.61 1.85 8.90
N LEU A 61 7.40 1.64 9.42
CA LEU A 61 6.18 2.20 8.83
C LEU A 61 6.12 3.72 8.97
N GLU A 62 6.51 4.26 10.13
CA GLU A 62 6.58 5.71 10.37
C GLU A 62 7.56 6.41 9.44
N LEU A 63 8.76 5.81 9.25
CA LEU A 63 9.75 6.33 8.32
C LEU A 63 9.20 6.36 6.89
N LEU A 64 8.56 5.27 6.46
CA LEU A 64 7.95 5.18 5.13
C LEU A 64 6.81 6.20 4.94
N SER A 65 5.98 6.41 5.96
CA SER A 65 4.90 7.41 5.93
C SER A 65 5.47 8.83 5.76
N THR A 66 6.57 9.14 6.44
CA THR A 66 7.25 10.44 6.31
C THR A 66 7.80 10.64 4.88
N GLU A 67 8.30 9.58 4.25
CA GLU A 67 8.74 9.63 2.85
C GLU A 67 7.58 9.97 1.90
N PHE A 68 6.39 9.38 2.12
CA PHE A 68 5.19 9.68 1.32
C PHE A 68 4.75 11.13 1.44
N ASP A 69 4.78 11.71 2.65
CA ASP A 69 4.46 13.13 2.84
C ASP A 69 5.47 14.05 2.14
N GLY A 70 6.76 13.67 2.16
CA GLY A 70 7.80 14.38 1.42
C GLY A 70 7.58 14.33 -0.09
N TRP A 71 7.22 13.17 -0.63
CA TRP A 71 6.93 13.01 -2.06
C TRP A 71 5.67 13.76 -2.48
N MET A 72 4.62 13.77 -1.65
CA MET A 72 3.42 14.55 -1.93
C MET A 72 3.72 16.05 -1.99
N LYS A 73 4.52 16.58 -1.05
CA LYS A 73 4.95 17.99 -1.07
C LYS A 73 5.72 18.32 -2.35
N HIS A 74 6.65 17.45 -2.76
CA HIS A 74 7.39 17.64 -3.99
C HIS A 74 6.48 17.66 -5.23
N GLU A 75 5.45 16.82 -5.28
CA GLU A 75 4.47 16.84 -6.38
C GLU A 75 3.66 18.14 -6.40
N ILE A 76 3.27 18.67 -5.24
CA ILE A 76 2.59 19.97 -5.16
C ILE A 76 3.49 21.11 -5.62
N ASP A 77 4.77 21.09 -5.24
CA ASP A 77 5.73 22.10 -5.66
C ASP A 77 5.89 22.08 -7.19
N ARG A 78 5.99 20.89 -7.80
CA ARG A 78 5.97 20.74 -9.27
C ARG A 78 4.70 21.32 -9.89
N LEU A 79 3.54 21.01 -9.31
CA LEU A 79 2.24 21.48 -9.81
C LEU A 79 2.14 23.02 -9.75
N GLU A 80 2.62 23.65 -8.68
CA GLU A 80 2.66 25.12 -8.54
C GLU A 80 3.58 25.77 -9.58
N ILE A 81 4.75 25.18 -9.86
CA ILE A 81 5.65 25.66 -10.91
C ILE A 81 4.96 25.61 -12.28
N MET A 82 4.31 24.50 -12.60
CA MET A 82 3.59 24.36 -13.87
C MET A 82 2.36 25.27 -13.96
N ARG A 83 1.63 25.47 -12.85
CA ARG A 83 0.55 26.46 -12.75
C ARG A 83 1.06 27.87 -13.07
N ALA A 84 2.20 28.26 -12.52
CA ALA A 84 2.80 29.57 -12.77
C ALA A 84 3.25 29.72 -14.23
N ALA A 85 3.87 28.69 -14.81
CA ALA A 85 4.24 28.68 -16.22
C ALA A 85 3.01 28.81 -17.14
N PHE A 86 1.93 28.08 -16.82
CA PHE A 86 0.65 28.16 -17.53
C PHE A 86 0.03 29.57 -17.46
N ALA A 87 0.11 30.25 -16.31
CA ALA A 87 -0.39 31.62 -16.17
C ALA A 87 0.32 32.63 -17.09
N ILE A 88 1.60 32.38 -17.42
CA ILE A 88 2.43 33.27 -18.26
C ILE A 88 2.26 32.93 -19.74
N GLY A 89 2.47 31.66 -20.12
CA GLY A 89 2.53 31.25 -21.52
C GLY A 89 1.16 30.98 -22.15
N ARG A 90 0.29 30.25 -21.43
CA ARG A 90 -1.02 29.76 -21.91
C ARG A 90 -0.97 29.09 -23.30
N ASP A 91 0.17 28.54 -23.69
CA ASP A 91 0.38 27.81 -24.94
C ASP A 91 0.27 26.29 -24.74
N ALA A 92 0.44 25.53 -25.83
CA ALA A 92 0.33 24.08 -25.80
C ALA A 92 1.40 23.42 -24.91
N GLU A 93 2.61 23.99 -24.85
CA GLU A 93 3.69 23.48 -24.00
C GLU A 93 3.37 23.68 -22.52
N ALA A 94 2.90 24.86 -22.13
CA ALA A 94 2.52 25.14 -20.76
C ALA A 94 1.28 24.33 -20.31
N LEU A 95 0.34 24.09 -21.23
CA LEU A 95 -0.82 23.24 -20.98
C LEU A 95 -0.42 21.77 -20.79
N ASP A 96 0.44 21.23 -21.65
CA ASP A 96 0.96 19.85 -21.53
C ASP A 96 1.79 19.67 -20.25
N GLY A 97 2.64 20.64 -19.90
CA GLY A 97 3.39 20.62 -18.64
C GLY A 97 2.50 20.59 -17.40
N LEU A 98 1.46 21.43 -17.36
CA LEU A 98 0.47 21.43 -16.28
C LEU A 98 -0.34 20.14 -16.24
N TYR A 99 -0.77 19.64 -17.40
CA TYR A 99 -1.52 18.39 -17.49
C TYR A 99 -0.70 17.20 -16.96
N ARG A 100 0.58 17.07 -17.36
CA ARG A 100 1.45 15.99 -16.89
C ARG A 100 1.65 16.02 -15.38
N SER A 101 1.91 17.19 -14.80
CA SER A 101 2.07 17.31 -13.35
C SER A 101 0.77 16.99 -12.60
N ALA A 102 -0.38 17.44 -13.09
CA ALA A 102 -1.68 17.07 -12.51
C ALA A 102 -1.96 15.57 -12.65
N HIS A 103 -1.61 14.96 -13.79
CA HIS A 103 -1.77 13.55 -14.07
C HIS A 103 -0.92 12.66 -13.13
N ASP A 104 0.34 13.05 -12.91
CA ASP A 104 1.23 12.35 -11.99
C ASP A 104 0.70 12.43 -10.54
N LEU A 105 0.25 13.61 -10.10
CA LEU A 105 -0.38 13.78 -8.79
C LEU A 105 -1.64 12.92 -8.66
N ARG A 106 -2.49 12.87 -9.70
CA ARG A 106 -3.66 11.97 -9.74
C ARG A 106 -3.24 10.53 -9.48
N GLY A 107 -2.24 10.03 -10.20
CA GLY A 107 -1.79 8.64 -10.12
C GLY A 107 -1.12 8.27 -8.79
N GLN A 108 -0.44 9.22 -8.14
CA GLN A 108 0.38 8.95 -6.96
C GLN A 108 -0.31 9.30 -5.63
N SER A 109 -1.26 10.24 -5.65
CA SER A 109 -1.92 10.76 -4.44
C SER A 109 -2.54 9.69 -3.53
N ALA A 110 -3.20 8.67 -4.09
CA ALA A 110 -3.78 7.59 -3.29
C ALA A 110 -2.71 6.75 -2.58
N THR A 111 -1.57 6.50 -3.25
CA THR A 111 -0.41 5.81 -2.67
C THR A 111 0.21 6.63 -1.54
N PHE A 112 0.20 7.97 -1.66
CA PHE A 112 0.69 8.87 -0.61
C PHE A 112 -0.34 9.14 0.50
N GLY A 113 -1.50 8.49 0.46
CA GLY A 113 -2.56 8.63 1.47
C GLY A 113 -3.43 9.87 1.31
N PHE A 114 -3.40 10.57 0.17
CA PHE A 114 -4.22 11.75 -0.11
C PHE A 114 -5.22 11.52 -1.26
N PRO A 115 -6.14 10.54 -1.18
CA PRO A 115 -7.03 10.20 -2.28
C PRO A 115 -7.90 11.38 -2.77
N LEU A 116 -8.28 12.29 -1.87
CA LEU A 116 -9.04 13.49 -2.27
C LEU A 116 -8.24 14.45 -3.13
N ALA A 117 -6.94 14.60 -2.89
CA ALA A 117 -6.07 15.40 -3.75
C ALA A 117 -6.04 14.81 -5.17
N GLY A 118 -6.03 13.49 -5.28
CA GLY A 118 -6.12 12.77 -6.55
C GLY A 118 -7.40 13.02 -7.31
N GLU A 119 -8.54 13.03 -6.62
CA GLU A 119 -9.83 13.32 -7.23
C GLU A 119 -9.91 14.75 -7.77
N ILE A 120 -9.36 15.72 -7.03
CA ILE A 120 -9.31 17.11 -7.51
C ILE A 120 -8.38 17.23 -8.72
N ALA A 121 -7.24 16.54 -8.68
CA ALA A 121 -6.29 16.51 -9.80
C ALA A 121 -6.89 15.86 -11.05
N ASP A 122 -7.68 14.80 -10.90
CA ASP A 122 -8.45 14.20 -11.99
C ASP A 122 -9.43 15.19 -12.62
N GLY A 123 -10.14 15.94 -11.78
CA GLY A 123 -10.98 17.04 -12.24
C GLY A 123 -10.23 18.09 -13.06
N LEU A 124 -9.01 18.44 -12.64
CA LEU A 124 -8.15 19.36 -13.37
C LEU A 124 -7.69 18.76 -14.71
N CYS A 125 -7.27 17.50 -14.73
CA CYS A 125 -6.92 16.77 -15.96
C CYS A 125 -8.06 16.81 -16.99
N LEU A 126 -9.29 16.48 -16.57
CA LEU A 126 -10.47 16.49 -17.44
C LEU A 126 -10.71 17.85 -18.10
N MET A 127 -10.43 18.96 -17.40
CA MET A 127 -10.55 20.29 -17.98
C MET A 127 -9.42 20.63 -18.95
N LEU A 128 -8.20 20.15 -18.69
CA LEU A 128 -7.03 20.41 -19.51
C LEU A 128 -7.02 19.57 -20.80
N GLU A 129 -7.65 18.39 -20.78
CA GLU A 129 -7.79 17.49 -21.94
C GLU A 129 -8.80 17.97 -22.98
N GLN A 130 -9.61 19.00 -22.71
CA GLN A 130 -10.66 19.42 -23.64
C GLN A 130 -10.08 20.03 -24.92
N ASP A 131 -10.61 19.58 -26.06
CA ASP A 131 -10.37 20.21 -27.35
C ASP A 131 -11.03 21.60 -27.38
N GLY A 132 -10.25 22.65 -27.14
CA GLY A 132 -10.79 24.00 -27.05
C GLY A 132 -9.80 25.03 -26.50
N PRO A 133 -10.28 26.25 -26.20
CA PRO A 133 -9.45 27.24 -25.55
C PRO A 133 -9.03 26.74 -24.15
N PRO A 134 -7.80 27.04 -23.73
CA PRO A 134 -7.30 26.63 -22.42
C PRO A 134 -8.20 27.18 -21.29
N PRO A 135 -8.40 26.43 -20.19
CA PRO A 135 -9.28 26.85 -19.12
C PRO A 135 -8.87 28.21 -18.53
N PRO A 136 -9.81 29.02 -18.03
CA PRO A 136 -9.48 30.26 -17.34
C PRO A 136 -8.53 30.00 -16.17
N GLN A 137 -7.55 30.90 -15.96
CA GLN A 137 -6.55 30.74 -14.91
C GLN A 137 -7.19 30.52 -13.52
N SER A 138 -8.26 31.25 -13.23
CA SER A 138 -8.99 31.15 -11.97
C SER A 138 -9.57 29.77 -11.68
N TYR A 139 -9.85 28.95 -12.70
CA TYR A 139 -10.33 27.59 -12.49
C TYR A 139 -9.17 26.67 -12.13
N VAL A 140 -8.02 26.82 -12.81
CA VAL A 140 -6.78 26.10 -12.48
C VAL A 140 -6.34 26.44 -11.05
N ASP A 141 -6.31 27.73 -10.71
CA ASP A 141 -5.93 28.22 -9.39
C ASP A 141 -6.74 27.56 -8.28
N ARG A 142 -8.07 27.49 -8.44
CA ARG A 142 -8.96 26.86 -7.43
C ARG A 142 -8.68 25.38 -7.22
N HIS A 143 -8.34 24.63 -8.27
CA HIS A 143 -8.01 23.21 -8.14
C HIS A 143 -6.65 23.04 -7.42
N VAL A 144 -5.64 23.79 -7.85
CA VAL A 144 -4.29 23.70 -7.25
C VAL A 144 -4.30 24.17 -5.79
N GLU A 145 -5.01 25.24 -5.48
CA GLU A 145 -5.15 25.75 -4.10
C GLU A 145 -5.91 24.77 -3.20
N ALA A 146 -6.93 24.10 -3.72
CA ALA A 146 -7.66 23.07 -2.99
C ALA A 146 -6.78 21.85 -2.69
N ILE A 147 -6.00 21.37 -3.67
CA ILE A 147 -5.02 20.29 -3.47
C ILE A 147 -4.02 20.68 -2.37
N ARG A 148 -3.46 21.89 -2.46
CA ARG A 148 -2.51 22.40 -1.46
C ARG A 148 -3.15 22.50 -0.07
N ALA A 149 -4.40 22.96 0.02
CA ALA A 149 -5.11 23.06 1.29
C ALA A 149 -5.35 21.67 1.90
N ILE A 150 -5.82 20.69 1.11
CA ILE A 150 -6.04 19.32 1.59
C ILE A 150 -4.77 18.72 2.19
N VAL A 151 -3.63 18.88 1.51
CA VAL A 151 -2.37 18.32 1.99
C VAL A 151 -1.82 19.09 3.18
N ARG A 152 -1.96 20.42 3.20
CA ARG A 152 -1.52 21.25 4.33
C ARG A 152 -2.31 20.95 5.61
N GLU A 153 -3.62 20.75 5.49
CA GLU A 153 -4.50 20.42 6.61
C GLU A 153 -4.55 18.91 6.92
N ASP A 154 -3.69 18.11 6.28
CA ASP A 154 -3.59 16.65 6.46
C ASP A 154 -4.93 15.90 6.30
N VAL A 155 -5.75 16.34 5.33
CA VAL A 155 -7.07 15.74 5.09
C VAL A 155 -6.95 14.49 4.24
N ARG A 156 -7.14 13.33 4.87
CA ARG A 156 -6.97 12.01 4.23
C ARG A 156 -8.25 11.43 3.63
N GLY A 157 -9.42 11.91 4.04
CA GLY A 157 -10.69 11.35 3.58
C GLY A 157 -11.88 12.31 3.60
N ARG A 158 -13.01 11.83 3.07
CA ARG A 158 -14.26 12.60 2.88
C ARG A 158 -15.06 12.83 4.17
N GLU A 159 -14.66 12.20 5.26
CA GLU A 159 -15.20 12.44 6.60
C GLU A 159 -14.99 13.89 7.05
N HIS A 160 -14.02 14.60 6.46
CA HIS A 160 -13.84 16.03 6.68
C HIS A 160 -14.89 16.84 5.89
N PRO A 161 -15.91 17.43 6.56
CA PRO A 161 -17.08 17.98 5.88
C PRO A 161 -16.73 19.11 4.92
N VAL A 162 -15.76 19.96 5.28
CA VAL A 162 -15.31 21.07 4.42
C VAL A 162 -14.59 20.55 3.18
N ALA A 163 -13.85 19.44 3.28
CA ALA A 163 -13.12 18.92 2.13
C ALA A 163 -14.05 18.24 1.13
N ALA A 164 -15.06 17.52 1.63
CA ALA A 164 -16.14 16.99 0.80
C ALA A 164 -16.87 18.11 0.04
N GLU A 165 -17.20 19.22 0.73
CA GLU A 165 -17.84 20.38 0.10
C GLU A 165 -16.95 21.05 -0.95
N ILE A 166 -15.64 21.17 -0.70
CA ILE A 166 -14.69 21.72 -1.69
C ILE A 166 -14.69 20.87 -2.96
N VAL A 167 -14.58 19.55 -2.82
CA VAL A 167 -14.58 18.62 -3.95
C VAL A 167 -15.89 18.75 -4.76
N GLU A 168 -17.03 18.80 -4.09
CA GLU A 168 -18.33 18.96 -4.75
C GLU A 168 -18.46 20.30 -5.48
N ARG A 169 -18.05 21.41 -4.85
CA ARG A 169 -18.05 22.74 -5.47
C ARG A 169 -17.14 22.81 -6.69
N LEU A 170 -15.98 22.17 -6.64
CA LEU A 170 -15.07 22.08 -7.79
C LEU A 170 -15.65 21.23 -8.92
N ALA A 171 -16.37 20.15 -8.60
CA ALA A 171 -17.08 19.35 -9.59
C ALA A 171 -18.17 20.17 -10.31
N ILE A 172 -18.95 20.98 -9.57
CA ILE A 172 -19.95 21.90 -10.14
C ILE A 172 -19.27 22.94 -11.04
N LEU A 173 -18.17 23.54 -10.56
CA LEU A 173 -17.40 24.52 -11.33
C LEU A 173 -16.92 23.93 -12.66
N ARG A 174 -16.35 22.72 -12.61
CA ARG A 174 -15.89 22.00 -13.80
C ARG A 174 -17.04 21.67 -14.75
N ALA A 175 -18.18 21.19 -14.23
CA ALA A 175 -19.34 20.91 -15.06
C ALA A 175 -19.85 22.16 -15.80
N GLY A 176 -19.73 23.34 -15.21
CA GLY A 176 -20.01 24.61 -15.89
C GLY A 176 -19.06 24.92 -17.05
N PHE A 177 -17.78 24.52 -16.94
CA PHE A 177 -16.78 24.70 -17.99
C PHE A 177 -16.91 23.67 -19.11
N LEU A 178 -17.19 22.41 -18.78
CA LEU A 178 -17.26 21.29 -19.74
C LEU A 178 -18.54 21.25 -20.59
N LYS A 179 -19.56 22.06 -20.25
CA LYS A 179 -20.78 22.12 -21.06
C LYS A 179 -20.47 22.71 -22.44
N PRO A 180 -20.93 22.09 -23.54
CA PRO A 180 -20.83 22.70 -24.85
C PRO A 180 -21.55 24.06 -24.82
N LYS A 181 -20.93 25.09 -25.41
CA LYS A 181 -21.62 26.36 -25.64
C LYS A 181 -22.70 26.13 -26.71
N ASP A 182 -23.95 26.21 -26.29
CA ASP A 182 -25.12 26.32 -27.19
C ASP A 182 -25.04 27.61 -28.04
#